data_AF-A0A1H6CJF4-F1
#
_entry.id   AF-A0A1H6CJF4-F1
#
_cell.length_a   1.000
_cell.length_b   1.000
_cell.length_c   1.000
_cell.angle_alpha   90.00
_cell.angle_beta   90.00
_cell.angle_gamma   90.00
#
_symmetry.space_group_name_H-M   'P 1'
#
loop_
_entity.id
_entity.type
_entity.pdbx_description
1 polymer ?
#
loop_
_entity_poly.entity_id
_entity_poly.type
_entity_poly.pdbx_seq_one_letter_code
_entity_poly.pdbx_strand_id
1 'polypeptide(L)' 'MGIEHPSGRLLVRIGLDTDGTLPRVRRSSPVRTARKPVDGTVFPRPS' A
#
# COMPACT_ATOMS: atom_id res chain seq x y z
N MET A 1 -12.44 -3.31 -2.19
CA MET A 1 -12.46 -4.78 -2.12
C MET A 1 -11.58 -5.25 -0.97
N GLY A 2 -11.96 -6.31 -0.26
CA GLY A 2 -11.12 -6.93 0.77
C GLY A 2 -10.63 -8.29 0.32
N ILE A 3 -9.31 -8.51 0.33
CA ILE A 3 -8.63 -9.74 -0.10
C ILE A 3 -8.25 -10.57 1.12
N GLU A 4 -8.64 -11.85 1.15
CA GLU A 4 -8.29 -12.79 2.20
C GLU A 4 -6.82 -13.23 2.08
N HIS A 5 -6.15 -13.42 3.22
CA HIS A 5 -4.78 -13.90 3.33
C HIS A 5 -4.61 -14.71 4.63
N PRO A 6 -3.55 -15.54 4.77
CA PRO A 6 -3.36 -16.36 5.97
C PRO A 6 -3.35 -15.58 7.30
N SER A 7 -2.93 -14.31 7.25
CA SER A 7 -2.91 -13.40 8.40
C SER A 7 -4.12 -12.46 8.50
N GLY A 8 -5.22 -12.70 7.78
CA GLY A 8 -6.46 -11.90 7.85
C GLY A 8 -6.97 -11.37 6.52
N ARG A 9 -7.35 -10.07 6.47
CA ARG A 9 -7.93 -9.44 5.29
C ARG A 9 -7.29 -8.08 4.98
N LEU A 10 -6.93 -7.85 3.72
CA LEU A 10 -6.37 -6.60 3.24
C LEU A 10 -7.39 -5.81 2.43
N LEU A 11 -7.66 -4.57 2.84
CA LEU A 11 -8.52 -3.64 2.09
C LEU A 11 -7.75 -2.91 0.99
N VAL A 12 -8.27 -2.99 -0.23
CA VAL A 12 -7.74 -2.33 -1.41
C VAL A 12 -8.86 -1.65 -2.18
N ARG A 13 -8.66 -0.38 -2.55
CA ARG A 13 -9.52 0.33 -3.48
C ARG A 13 -8.88 0.34 -4.86
N ILE A 14 -9.66 0.00 -5.88
CA ILE A 14 -9.25 0.03 -7.29
C ILE A 14 -10.12 1.05 -8.00
N GLY A 15 -9.49 1.98 -8.70
CA GLY A 15 -10.15 2.87 -9.65
C GLY A 15 -9.92 2.35 -11.06
N LEU A 16 -10.99 2.01 -11.76
CA LEU A 16 -10.96 1.61 -13.17
C LEU A 16 -11.42 2.78 -14.04
N ASP A 17 -10.80 2.90 -15.20
CA ASP A 17 -11.33 3.63 -16.34
C ASP A 17 -12.13 2.62 -17.18
N THR A 18 -13.40 2.93 -17.43
CA THR A 18 -14.29 2.09 -18.25
C THR A 18 -14.80 2.83 -19.48
N ASP A 19 -14.30 4.03 -19.76
CA ASP A 19 -14.80 4.88 -20.84
C ASP A 19 -14.22 4.49 -22.21
N GLY A 20 -13.11 3.73 -22.23
CA GLY A 20 -12.50 3.17 -23.44
C GLY A 20 -13.00 1.76 -23.80
N THR A 21 -12.58 1.24 -24.96
CA THR A 21 -12.96 -0.10 -25.46
C THR A 21 -12.57 -1.25 -24.51
N LEU A 22 -11.52 -1.06 -23.70
CA LEU A 22 -11.09 -2.03 -22.69
C LEU A 22 -10.91 -1.32 -21.33
N PRO A 23 -11.36 -1.93 -20.21
CA PRO A 23 -11.14 -1.38 -18.90
C PRO A 23 -9.64 -1.23 -18.59
N ARG A 24 -9.25 -0.10 -18.01
CA ARG A 24 -7.86 0.16 -17.58
C ARG A 24 -7.81 0.49 -16.10
N VAL A 25 -6.77 0.02 -15.41
CA VAL A 25 -6.55 0.42 -14.01
C VAL A 25 -5.98 1.84 -13.97
N ARG A 26 -6.71 2.78 -13.36
CA ARG A 26 -6.22 4.14 -13.12
C ARG A 26 -5.44 4.24 -11.82
N ARG A 27 -5.88 3.51 -10.79
CA ARG A 27 -5.29 3.58 -9.45
C ARG A 27 -5.53 2.30 -8.66
N SER A 28 -4.50 1.88 -7.93
CA SER A 28 -4.62 0.97 -6.79
C SER A 28 -4.29 1.70 -5.50
N SER A 29 -5.07 1.46 -4.45
CA SER A 29 -4.94 2.17 -3.17
C SER A 29 -5.15 1.19 -2.01
N PRO A 30 -4.08 0.54 -1.53
CA PRO A 30 -4.14 -0.26 -0.31
C PRO A 30 -4.28 0.66 0.90
N VAL A 31 -5.01 0.21 1.92
CA VAL A 31 -5.07 0.90 3.21
C VAL A 31 -3.93 0.41 4.09
N ARG A 32 -3.09 1.32 4.57
CA ARG A 32 -1.93 1.04 5.44
C ARG A 32 -1.86 2.09 6.55
N THR A 33 -1.26 1.71 7.67
CA THR A 33 -0.97 2.59 8.79
C THR A 33 0.54 2.78 8.91
N ALA A 34 0.97 3.93 9.40
CA ALA A 34 2.37 4.21 9.71
C ALA A 34 2.50 4.83 11.10
N ARG A 35 3.66 4.64 11.72
CA ARG A 35 4.05 5.21 13.01
C ARG A 35 5.54 5.53 12.94
N LYS A 36 5.96 6.66 13.51
CA LYS A 36 7.38 6.99 13.68
C LYS A 36 7.95 6.20 14.86
N PRO A 37 8.85 5.23 14.67
CA PRO A 37 9.42 4.47 15.77
C PRO A 37 10.57 5.22 16.46
N VAL A 38 11.37 5.97 15.69
CA VAL A 38 12.54 6.71 16.17
C VAL A 38 12.61 8.06 15.45
N ASP A 39 13.08 9.08 16.18
CA ASP A 39 13.46 10.38 15.65
C ASP A 39 14.86 10.76 16.16
N GLY A 40 15.87 10.66 15.32
CA GLY A 40 17.25 10.93 15.71
C GLY A 40 18.27 10.53 14.65
N THR A 41 19.55 10.71 14.98
CA THR A 41 20.68 10.41 14.09
C THR A 41 21.35 9.10 14.50
N VAL A 42 21.48 8.15 13.57
CA VAL A 42 22.22 6.90 13.77
C VAL A 42 23.66 7.11 13.32
N PHE A 43 24.63 6.79 14.20
CA PHE A 43 26.07 6.86 13.89
C PHE A 43 26.62 5.45 13.59
N PRO A 44 27.37 5.26 12.49
CA PRO A 44 28.00 3.98 12.19
C PRO A 44 29.16 3.69 13.15
N ARG A 45 29.51 2.41 13.32
CA ARG A 45 30.75 2.03 14.04
C ARG A 45 31.96 2.13 13.10
N PRO A 46 33.16 2.47 13.61
CA PRO A 46 34.39 2.37 12.83
C PRO A 46 34.60 0.94 12.32
N SER A 47 35.11 0.81 11.09
CA SER A 47 35.58 -0.43 10.48
C SER A 47 36.96 -0.84 10.98
#